data_AF-A0A820TDN0-F1
#
_entry.id   AF-A0A820TDN0-F1
#
_cell.length_a   1.000
_cell.length_b   1.000
_cell.length_c   1.000
_cell.angle_alpha   90.00
_cell.angle_beta   90.00
_cell.angle_gamma   90.00
#
_symmetry.space_group_name_H-M   'P 1'
#
loop_
_entity.id
_entity.type
_entity.pdbx_description
1 polymer ?
#
loop_
_entity_poly.entity_id
_entity_poly.type
_entity_poly.pdbx_seq_one_letter_code
_entity_poly.pdbx_strand_id
1 'polypeptide(L)'
;MKIGDIDILQLSLAKYMPENKDIWYRLAQCNNLDESAFNYATWEFIDFVLGRAFDDHDNMAKAHQYGWTTTVNINECFIQCFHRLKKMTVIPSN
;
A
#
# COMPACT_ATOMS: atom_id res chain seq x y z
N MET A 1 7.28 -7.73 16.87
CA MET A 1 7.98 -6.42 16.71
C MET A 1 7.00 -5.35 17.18
N LYS A 2 7.44 -4.31 17.89
CA LYS A 2 6.57 -3.22 18.39
C LYS A 2 6.98 -1.91 17.73
N ILE A 3 6.01 -1.07 17.38
CA ILE A 3 6.25 0.35 17.05
C ILE A 3 5.61 1.14 18.19
N GLY A 4 6.43 1.64 19.12
CA GLY A 4 5.94 2.20 20.39
C GLY A 4 5.25 1.14 21.26
N ASP A 5 4.08 1.47 21.81
CA ASP A 5 3.28 0.57 22.66
C ASP A 5 2.37 -0.38 21.88
N ILE A 6 2.35 -0.29 20.55
CA ILE A 6 1.44 -1.05 19.69
C ILE A 6 2.03 -2.43 19.37
N ASP A 7 1.25 -3.46 19.67
CA ASP A 7 1.50 -4.80 19.14
C ASP A 7 1.07 -4.85 17.67
N ILE A 8 2.05 -5.01 16.76
CA ILE A 8 1.82 -4.97 15.31
C ILE A 8 0.85 -6.08 14.86
N LEU A 9 0.76 -7.18 15.62
CA LEU A 9 -0.18 -8.27 15.34
C LEU A 9 -1.64 -7.91 15.66
N GLN A 10 -1.90 -6.79 16.34
CA GLN A 10 -3.24 -6.32 16.67
C GLN A 10 -3.57 -4.93 16.09
N LEU A 11 -2.65 -4.32 15.34
CA LEU A 11 -2.88 -3.01 14.74
C LEU A 11 -3.81 -3.13 13.53
N SER A 12 -4.97 -2.48 13.62
CA SER A 12 -5.85 -2.25 12.47
C SER A 12 -5.59 -0.85 11.93
N LEU A 13 -5.08 -0.75 10.71
CA LEU A 13 -4.92 0.51 10.00
C LEU A 13 -6.28 1.15 9.71
N ALA A 14 -7.32 0.35 9.48
CA ALA A 14 -8.68 0.87 9.31
C ALA A 14 -9.19 1.62 10.55
N LYS A 15 -8.76 1.23 11.76
CA LYS A 15 -9.09 1.95 13.00
C LYS A 15 -8.13 3.10 13.28
N TYR A 16 -6.83 2.87 13.09
CA TYR A 16 -5.79 3.84 13.45
C TYR A 16 -5.74 5.05 12.50
N MET A 17 -5.83 4.82 11.19
CA MET A 17 -5.60 5.90 10.22
C MET A 17 -6.64 7.03 10.28
N PRO A 18 -7.97 6.77 10.44
CA PRO A 18 -8.95 7.85 10.58
C PRO A 18 -8.64 8.87 11.68
N GLU A 19 -8.12 8.41 12.83
CA GLU A 19 -7.71 9.29 13.95
C GLU A 19 -6.49 10.16 13.60
N ASN A 20 -5.72 9.75 12.59
CA ASN A 20 -4.50 10.42 12.13
C ASN A 20 -4.70 11.19 10.82
N LYS A 21 -5.95 11.36 10.36
CA LYS A 21 -6.27 12.04 9.09
C LYS A 21 -5.77 13.48 9.05
N ASP A 22 -5.87 14.21 10.15
CA ASP A 22 -5.37 15.59 10.23
C ASP A 22 -3.85 15.69 10.13
N ILE A 23 -3.13 14.65 10.58
CA ILE A 23 -1.68 14.58 10.45
C ILE A 23 -1.31 14.42 8.98
N TRP A 24 -2.04 13.57 8.24
CA TRP A 24 -1.88 13.46 6.80
C TRP A 24 -2.10 14.80 6.09
N TYR A 25 -3.18 15.52 6.41
CA TYR A 25 -3.47 16.80 5.76
C TYR A 25 -2.35 17.83 5.94
N ARG A 26 -1.81 17.94 7.16
CA ARG A 26 -0.67 18.83 7.43
C ARG A 26 0.57 18.40 6.65
N LEU A 27 0.86 17.10 6.61
CA LEU A 27 1.98 16.56 5.85
C LEU A 27 1.82 16.85 4.36
N ALA A 28 0.63 16.65 3.81
CA ALA A 28 0.32 16.92 2.42
C ALA A 28 0.50 18.41 2.07
N GLN A 29 -0.01 19.32 2.91
CA GLN A 29 0.19 20.76 2.74
C GLN A 29 1.66 21.16 2.77
N CYS A 30 2.41 20.68 3.77
CA CYS A 30 3.84 20.98 3.91
C CYS A 30 4.69 20.49 2.74
N ASN A 31 4.27 19.41 2.07
CA ASN A 31 5.00 18.78 0.98
C ASN A 31 4.38 19.02 -0.40
N ASN A 32 3.34 19.87 -0.50
CA ASN A 32 2.59 20.13 -1.73
C ASN A 32 2.10 18.82 -2.41
N LEU A 33 1.48 17.95 -1.62
CA LEU A 33 0.92 16.66 -2.06
C LEU A 33 -0.58 16.78 -2.34
N ASP A 34 -1.14 15.75 -2.97
CA ASP A 34 -2.59 15.57 -3.08
C ASP A 34 -3.20 15.31 -1.70
N GLU A 35 -3.84 16.33 -1.14
CA GLU A 35 -4.55 16.24 0.15
C GLU A 35 -5.65 15.17 0.13
N SER A 36 -6.26 14.91 -1.03
CA SER A 36 -7.34 13.93 -1.18
C SER A 36 -6.86 12.48 -1.19
N ALA A 37 -5.55 12.25 -1.32
CA ALA A 37 -4.95 10.92 -1.37
C ALA A 37 -5.37 10.00 -0.21
N PHE A 38 -5.54 10.56 0.98
CA PHE A 38 -5.99 9.81 2.15
C PHE A 38 -7.37 9.17 1.96
N ASN A 39 -8.26 9.82 1.22
CA ASN A 39 -9.60 9.30 0.96
C ASN A 39 -9.59 8.12 -0.03
N TYR A 40 -8.52 7.96 -0.82
CA TYR A 40 -8.36 6.83 -1.74
C TYR A 40 -7.63 5.65 -1.10
N ALA A 41 -7.06 5.83 0.10
CA ALA A 41 -6.34 4.77 0.79
C ALA A 41 -7.33 3.70 1.30
N THR A 42 -7.07 2.45 0.90
CA THR A 42 -7.94 1.30 1.22
C THR A 42 -7.47 0.61 2.51
N TRP A 43 -7.68 1.25 3.65
CA TRP A 43 -7.18 0.78 4.96
C TRP A 43 -7.73 -0.60 5.37
N GLU A 44 -9.02 -0.85 5.11
CA GLU A 44 -9.63 -2.16 5.40
C GLU A 44 -9.04 -3.28 4.53
N PHE A 45 -8.70 -2.96 3.28
CA PHE A 45 -8.14 -3.95 2.36
C PHE A 45 -6.74 -4.38 2.80
N ILE A 46 -5.90 -3.45 3.26
CA ILE A 46 -4.55 -3.82 3.74
C ILE A 46 -4.61 -4.59 5.06
N ASP A 47 -5.55 -4.26 5.96
CA ASP A 47 -5.81 -5.05 7.17
C ASP A 47 -6.21 -6.49 6.81
N PHE A 48 -7.06 -6.68 5.80
CA PHE A 48 -7.40 -8.00 5.30
C PHE A 48 -6.19 -8.74 4.71
N VAL A 49 -5.42 -8.09 3.82
CA VAL A 49 -4.26 -8.72 3.16
C VAL A 49 -3.20 -9.15 4.16
N LEU A 50 -2.96 -8.36 5.21
CA LEU A 50 -1.94 -8.66 6.23
C LEU A 50 -2.48 -9.54 7.38
N GLY A 51 -3.79 -9.52 7.63
CA GLY A 51 -4.43 -10.24 8.73
C GLY A 51 -5.09 -11.56 8.35
N ARG A 52 -5.16 -11.92 7.06
CA ARG A 52 -5.73 -13.19 6.62
C ARG A 52 -4.93 -14.39 7.15
N ALA A 53 -5.63 -15.47 7.47
CA ALA A 53 -5.05 -16.69 8.04
C ALA A 53 -4.73 -17.77 6.98
N PHE A 54 -4.73 -17.40 5.70
CA PHE A 54 -4.53 -18.32 4.59
C PHE A 54 -3.54 -17.73 3.57
N ASP A 55 -2.84 -18.63 2.91
CA ASP A 55 -1.95 -18.31 1.80
C ASP A 55 -2.72 -18.36 0.47
N ASP A 56 -2.45 -17.37 -0.38
CA ASP A 56 -2.89 -17.37 -1.77
C ASP A 56 -1.77 -17.89 -2.65
N HIS A 57 -2.02 -19.02 -3.32
CA HIS A 57 -1.12 -19.59 -4.31
C HIS A 57 -1.77 -19.57 -5.69
N ASP A 58 -1.08 -18.98 -6.65
CA ASP A 58 -1.51 -18.95 -8.05
C ASP A 58 -0.32 -19.27 -8.97
N ASN A 59 -0.62 -19.58 -10.23
CA ASN A 59 0.38 -19.82 -11.26
C ASN A 59 -0.10 -19.37 -12.64
N MET A 60 0.86 -19.17 -13.55
CA MET A 60 0.60 -18.67 -14.90
C MET A 60 0.49 -19.79 -15.95
N ALA A 61 0.39 -21.07 -15.55
CA ALA A 61 0.50 -22.20 -16.47
C ALA A 61 -0.52 -22.15 -17.61
N LYS A 62 -1.78 -21.81 -17.29
CA LYS A 62 -2.84 -21.67 -18.29
C LYS A 62 -2.55 -20.51 -19.25
N ALA A 63 -2.14 -19.34 -18.75
CA ALA A 63 -1.80 -18.21 -19.62
C ALA A 63 -0.63 -18.54 -20.56
N HIS A 64 0.38 -19.27 -20.06
CA HIS A 64 1.51 -19.73 -20.86
C HIS A 64 1.09 -20.70 -21.97
N GLN A 65 0.11 -21.58 -21.74
CA GLN A 65 -0.44 -22.47 -22.78
C GLN A 65 -1.07 -21.70 -23.93
N TYR A 66 -1.58 -20.50 -23.68
CA TYR A 66 -2.16 -19.61 -24.71
C TYR A 66 -1.18 -18.55 -25.23
N GLY A 67 0.13 -18.74 -24.98
CA GLY A 67 1.19 -17.93 -25.59
C GLY A 67 1.58 -16.67 -24.81
N TRP A 68 1.04 -16.43 -23.61
CA TRP A 68 1.54 -15.36 -22.76
C TRP A 68 2.92 -15.73 -22.20
N THR A 69 3.94 -14.90 -22.41
CA THR A 69 5.32 -15.19 -21.98
C THR A 69 5.92 -14.10 -21.10
N THR A 70 5.19 -13.02 -20.87
CA THR A 70 5.70 -11.89 -20.08
C THR A 70 5.78 -12.26 -18.61
N THR A 71 6.97 -12.08 -18.06
CA THR A 71 7.25 -12.15 -16.62
C THR A 71 7.78 -10.79 -16.15
N VAL A 72 7.60 -10.51 -14.87
CA VAL A 72 8.09 -9.27 -14.25
C VAL A 72 8.77 -9.59 -12.92
N ASN A 73 9.73 -8.75 -12.54
CA ASN A 73 10.33 -8.78 -11.21
C ASN A 73 9.42 -8.02 -10.24
N ILE A 74 8.85 -8.72 -9.27
CA ILE A 74 7.90 -8.13 -8.33
C ILE A 74 8.50 -6.97 -7.53
N ASN A 75 9.79 -7.05 -7.15
CA ASN A 75 10.46 -5.99 -6.41
C ASN A 75 10.59 -4.72 -7.26
N GLU A 76 10.91 -4.87 -8.55
CA GLU A 76 10.96 -3.76 -9.49
C GLU A 76 9.58 -3.16 -9.70
N CYS A 77 8.53 -3.98 -9.83
CA CYS A 77 7.15 -3.51 -9.91
C CYS A 77 6.74 -2.70 -8.68
N PHE A 78 7.07 -3.17 -7.46
CA PHE A 78 6.82 -2.43 -6.22
C PHE A 78 7.53 -1.07 -6.23
N ILE A 79 8.82 -1.03 -6.56
CA ILE A 79 9.59 0.21 -6.65
C ILE A 79 8.98 1.18 -7.68
N GLN A 80 8.60 0.66 -8.85
CA GLN A 80 7.95 1.47 -9.90
C GLN A 80 6.61 2.05 -9.44
N CYS A 81 5.83 1.32 -8.65
CA CYS A 81 4.61 1.85 -8.02
C CYS A 81 4.94 3.05 -7.14
N PHE A 82 5.92 2.95 -6.23
CA PHE A 82 6.32 4.08 -5.39
C PHE A 82 6.83 5.27 -6.21
N HIS A 83 7.65 5.04 -7.25
CA HIS A 83 8.08 6.10 -8.15
C HIS A 83 6.91 6.83 -8.80
N ARG A 84 5.87 6.09 -9.22
CA ARG A 84 4.67 6.67 -9.81
C ARG A 84 3.87 7.48 -8.80
N LEU A 85 3.72 6.98 -7.57
CA LEU A 85 3.05 7.72 -6.49
C LEU A 85 3.78 9.03 -6.15
N LYS A 86 5.13 9.00 -6.09
CA LYS A 86 5.95 10.21 -5.91
C LYS A 86 5.75 11.21 -7.04
N LYS A 87 5.80 10.75 -8.29
CA LYS A 87 5.59 11.60 -9.49
C LYS A 87 4.19 12.21 -9.52
N MET A 88 3.19 11.49 -9.03
CA MET A 88 1.81 11.95 -8.93
C MET A 88 1.54 12.79 -7.66
N THR A 89 2.57 13.13 -6.89
CA THR A 89 2.46 13.88 -5.63
C THR A 89 1.49 13.25 -4.62
N VAL A 90 1.30 11.93 -4.68
CA VAL A 90 0.47 11.19 -3.73
C VAL A 90 1.23 10.94 -2.43
N ILE A 91 2.56 10.77 -2.52
CA ILE A 91 3.46 10.58 -1.37
C ILE A 91 4.69 11.50 -1.51
N PRO A 92 5.42 11.80 -0.41
CA PRO A 92 6.64 12.61 -0.46
C PRO A 92 7.72 12.02 -1.39
N SER A 93 8.47 12.90 -2.05
CA SER A 93 9.54 12.50 -2.98
C SER A 93 10.83 12.04 -2.30
N ASN A 94 11.02 12.43 -1.04
CA ASN A 94 12.24 12.23 -0.27
C ASN A 94 12.42 10.78 0.21
#